data_AF-A0A942RCC9-F1
#
_entry.id   AF-A0A942RCC9-F1
#
_cell.length_a   1.000
_cell.length_b   1.000
_cell.length_c   1.000
_cell.angle_alpha   90.00
_cell.angle_beta   90.00
_cell.angle_gamma   90.00
#
_symmetry.space_group_name_H-M   'P 1'
#
loop_
_entity.id
_entity.type
_entity.pdbx_description
1 polymer ?
#
loop_
_entity_poly.entity_id
_entity_poly.type
_entity_poly.pdbx_seq_one_letter_code
_entity_poly.pdbx_strand_id
1 'polypeptide(L)'
;MKEMLMMEGVTMLDKEIIAKLKEILGADNVTTDREDLVTYSFDATADMPSQLPDAVVTPETTEQIQAIVNLVKDHKAKGWENEGCLFHRLCD
;
A
#
# COMPACT_ATOMS: atom_id res chain seq x y z
N MET A 1 -17.16 23.21 -6.46
CA MET A 1 -17.95 21.97 -6.26
C MET A 1 -18.17 21.33 -7.60
N LYS A 2 -17.48 20.22 -7.85
CA LYS A 2 -18.02 19.15 -8.68
C LYS A 2 -17.40 17.88 -8.13
N GLU A 3 -18.18 17.17 -7.33
CA GLU A 3 -17.93 15.79 -7.01
C GLU A 3 -17.54 15.00 -8.27
N MET A 4 -16.51 14.18 -8.14
CA MET A 4 -16.27 13.03 -8.99
C MET A 4 -15.99 11.84 -8.08
N LEU A 5 -17.06 11.42 -7.39
CA LEU A 5 -17.28 10.05 -6.91
C LEU A 5 -17.55 9.18 -8.14
N MET A 6 -17.12 7.93 -8.33
CA MET A 6 -16.29 6.98 -7.60
C MET A 6 -15.76 6.00 -8.66
N MET A 7 -14.61 5.37 -8.43
CA MET A 7 -14.40 4.00 -8.91
C MET A 7 -14.50 3.11 -7.69
N GLU A 8 -15.60 2.35 -7.60
CA GLU A 8 -15.79 1.31 -6.60
C GLU A 8 -14.71 0.23 -6.80
N GLY A 9 -13.89 -0.01 -5.77
CA GLY A 9 -12.93 -1.11 -5.75
C GLY A 9 -11.44 -0.76 -5.72
N VAL A 10 -11.04 0.49 -5.46
CA VAL A 10 -9.62 0.84 -5.22
C VAL A 10 -9.50 1.40 -3.80
N THR A 11 -8.87 0.63 -2.91
CA THR A 11 -8.63 1.00 -1.52
C THR A 11 -7.59 2.11 -1.45
N MET A 12 -8.01 3.36 -1.64
CA MET A 12 -7.15 4.53 -1.40
C MET A 12 -6.45 4.36 -0.05
N LEU A 13 -5.12 4.17 -0.07
CA LEU A 13 -4.34 4.12 1.15
C LEU A 13 -4.57 5.43 1.92
N ASP A 14 -4.87 5.34 3.22
CA ASP A 14 -5.14 6.52 4.03
C ASP A 14 -4.01 7.53 3.88
N LYS A 15 -4.36 8.80 3.61
CA LYS A 15 -3.38 9.89 3.46
C LYS A 15 -2.49 10.03 4.71
N GLU A 16 -3.02 9.66 5.87
CA GLU A 16 -2.27 9.59 7.12
C GLU A 16 -1.14 8.55 7.07
N ILE A 17 -1.38 7.38 6.48
CA ILE A 17 -0.37 6.33 6.31
C ILE A 17 0.71 6.81 5.36
N ILE A 18 0.35 7.43 4.23
CA ILE A 18 1.33 8.01 3.30
C ILE A 18 2.20 9.06 3.97
N ALA A 19 1.60 9.93 4.80
CA ALA A 19 2.36 10.93 5.54
C ALA A 19 3.37 10.29 6.52
N LYS A 20 2.94 9.27 7.28
CA LYS A 20 3.84 8.53 8.19
C LYS A 20 4.94 7.78 7.45
N LEU A 21 4.65 7.20 6.29
CA LEU A 21 5.66 6.53 5.46
C LEU A 21 6.71 7.54 4.98
N LYS A 22 6.29 8.75 4.55
CA LYS A 22 7.21 9.82 4.16
C LYS A 22 8.04 10.34 5.34
N GLU A 23 7.50 10.33 6.55
CA GLU A 23 8.25 10.67 7.77
C GLU A 23 9.33 9.62 8.10
N ILE A 24 9.01 8.33 7.96
CA ILE A 24 9.93 7.22 8.26
C ILE A 24 11.03 7.09 7.20
N LEU A 25 10.67 7.23 5.92
CA LEU A 25 11.53 6.87 4.78
C LEU A 25 12.15 8.09 4.07
N GLY A 26 11.58 9.28 4.27
CA GLY A 26 11.81 10.43 3.41
C GLY A 26 10.85 10.44 2.21
N ALA A 27 10.60 11.63 1.66
CA ALA A 27 9.64 11.82 0.58
C ALA A 27 10.03 11.08 -0.72
N ASP A 28 11.33 11.04 -1.02
CA ASP A 28 11.86 10.42 -2.24
C ASP A 28 11.74 8.89 -2.23
N ASN A 29 11.58 8.29 -1.04
CA ASN A 29 11.44 6.84 -0.85
C ASN A 29 9.99 6.36 -0.79
N VAL A 30 9.03 7.23 -1.17
CA VAL A 30 7.59 6.92 -1.20
C VAL A 30 7.00 7.36 -2.54
N THR A 31 6.76 6.39 -3.41
CA THR A 31 6.14 6.59 -4.72
C THR A 31 4.62 6.45 -4.61
N THR A 32 3.90 7.49 -5.01
CA THR A 32 2.43 7.52 -5.09
C THR A 32 1.91 7.95 -6.46
N ASP A 33 2.80 8.30 -7.38
CA ASP A 33 2.43 8.82 -8.69
C ASP A 33 2.02 7.68 -9.61
N ARG A 34 0.88 7.87 -10.29
CA ARG A 34 0.21 6.79 -11.02
C ARG A 34 1.10 6.22 -12.11
N GLU A 35 1.79 7.08 -12.86
CA GLU A 35 2.72 6.73 -13.93
C GLU A 35 3.81 5.76 -13.45
N ASP A 36 4.38 6.01 -12.27
CA ASP A 36 5.42 5.17 -11.70
C ASP A 36 4.81 3.87 -11.15
N LEU A 37 3.64 3.94 -10.51
CA LEU A 37 2.94 2.76 -9.97
C LEU A 37 2.52 1.77 -11.07
N VAL A 38 2.27 2.23 -12.30
CA VAL A 38 2.00 1.33 -13.43
C VAL A 38 3.17 0.37 -13.68
N THR A 39 4.41 0.81 -13.46
CA THR A 39 5.60 -0.06 -13.62
C THR A 39 5.66 -1.19 -12.59
N TYR A 40 4.94 -1.05 -11.47
CA TYR A 40 4.80 -2.06 -10.42
C TYR A 40 3.47 -2.84 -10.50
N SER A 41 2.66 -2.61 -11.54
CA SER A 41 1.33 -3.23 -11.65
C SER A 41 1.33 -4.65 -12.21
N PHE A 42 2.49 -5.15 -12.63
CA PHE A 42 2.65 -6.45 -13.27
C PHE A 42 3.88 -7.15 -12.70
N ASP A 43 3.69 -8.37 -12.20
CA ASP A 43 4.78 -9.31 -11.95
C ASP A 43 4.81 -10.34 -13.08
N ALA A 44 5.96 -10.97 -13.35
CA ALA A 44 6.10 -11.93 -14.44
C ALA A 44 5.44 -13.29 -14.13
N THR A 45 4.49 -13.32 -13.20
CA THR A 45 3.78 -14.52 -12.77
C THR A 45 2.68 -14.85 -13.78
N ALA A 46 2.76 -16.03 -14.39
CA ALA A 46 1.79 -16.47 -15.38
C ALA A 46 0.36 -16.49 -14.78
N ASP A 47 -0.62 -16.06 -15.57
CA ASP A 47 -2.04 -16.00 -15.21
C ASP A 47 -2.39 -15.09 -14.00
N MET A 48 -1.45 -14.28 -13.49
CA MET A 48 -1.73 -13.27 -12.48
C MET A 48 -2.27 -11.99 -13.15
N PRO A 49 -3.47 -11.50 -12.76
CA PRO A 49 -3.99 -10.24 -13.29
C PRO A 49 -3.14 -9.07 -12.78
N SER A 50 -2.88 -8.09 -13.64
CA SER A 50 -2.22 -6.84 -13.23
C SER A 50 -3.03 -6.14 -12.15
N GLN A 51 -2.39 -5.71 -11.07
CA GLN A 51 -3.01 -4.95 -9.98
C GLN A 51 -2.19 -3.69 -9.74
N LEU A 52 -2.84 -2.52 -9.83
CA LEU A 52 -2.15 -1.25 -9.57
C LEU A 52 -2.01 -1.07 -8.06
N PRO A 53 -0.77 -0.97 -7.52
CA PRO A 53 -0.60 -0.65 -6.10
C PRO A 53 -0.98 0.80 -5.80
N ASP A 54 -1.36 1.08 -4.54
CA ASP A 54 -1.66 2.44 -4.07
C ASP A 54 -0.40 3.25 -3.72
N ALA A 55 0.68 2.57 -3.33
CA ALA A 55 1.98 3.16 -3.03
C ALA A 55 3.10 2.11 -3.12
N VAL A 56 4.31 2.56 -3.45
CA VAL A 56 5.54 1.76 -3.41
C VAL A 56 6.56 2.48 -2.53
N VAL A 57 7.26 1.72 -1.68
CA VAL A 57 8.25 2.27 -0.74
C VAL A 57 9.62 1.60 -0.91
N THR A 58 10.68 2.38 -0.77
CA THR A 58 12.07 1.93 -0.93
C THR A 58 12.89 2.22 0.33
N PRO A 59 12.84 1.35 1.36
CA PRO A 59 13.62 1.53 2.58
C PRO A 59 15.12 1.31 2.33
N GLU A 60 15.96 2.06 3.03
CA GLU A 60 17.42 1.99 2.94
C GLU A 60 18.06 1.30 4.16
N THR A 61 17.32 1.18 5.26
CA THR A 61 17.83 0.65 6.54
C THR A 61 16.90 -0.38 7.17
N THR A 62 17.46 -1.24 8.02
CA THR A 62 16.68 -2.24 8.76
C THR A 62 15.68 -1.59 9.72
N GLU A 63 16.06 -0.47 10.34
CA GLU A 63 15.24 0.30 11.27
C GLU A 63 13.99 0.85 10.58
N GLN A 64 14.13 1.33 9.34
CA GLN A 64 13.00 1.76 8.51
C GLN A 64 12.05 0.60 8.21
N ILE A 65 12.57 -0.59 7.87
CA ILE A 65 11.76 -1.79 7.65
C ILE A 65 10.99 -2.14 8.93
N GLN A 66 11.65 -2.15 10.08
CA GLN A 66 11.01 -2.43 11.37
C GLN A 66 9.90 -1.41 11.68
N ALA A 67 10.14 -0.13 11.43
CA ALA A 67 9.15 0.93 11.63
C ALA A 67 7.92 0.75 10.71
N ILE A 68 8.12 0.41 9.43
CA ILE A 68 7.01 0.12 8.50
C ILE A 68 6.19 -1.09 8.98
N VAL A 69 6.84 -2.19 9.36
CA VAL A 69 6.14 -3.40 9.82
C VAL A 69 5.30 -3.12 11.06
N ASN A 70 5.83 -2.35 12.01
CA ASN A 70 5.09 -1.92 13.20
C ASN A 70 3.92 -0.99 12.85
N LEU A 71 4.13 -0.02 11.94
CA LEU A 71 3.07 0.85 11.44
C LEU A 71 1.91 0.04 10.84
N VAL A 72 2.21 -0.94 9.99
CA VAL A 72 1.21 -1.81 9.35
C VAL A 72 0.51 -2.68 10.39
N LYS A 73 1.23 -3.21 11.38
CA LYS A 73 0.65 -4.01 12.47
C LYS A 73 -0.39 -3.19 13.26
N ASP A 74 -0.05 -1.97 13.63
CA ASP A 74 -0.94 -1.08 14.39
C ASP A 74 -2.16 -0.64 13.57
N HIS A 75 -2.00 -0.46 12.25
CA HIS A 75 -3.12 -0.15 11.35
C HIS A 75 -3.99 -1.38 11.06
N LYS A 76 -3.41 -2.58 10.87
CA LYS A 76 -4.18 -3.82 10.70
C LYS A 76 -4.99 -4.17 11.94
N ALA A 77 -4.46 -3.93 13.14
CA ALA A 77 -5.21 -4.13 14.38
C ALA A 77 -6.51 -3.29 14.44
N LYS A 78 -6.55 -2.12 13.78
CA LYS A 78 -7.76 -1.28 13.68
C LYS A 78 -8.74 -1.72 12.59
N GLY A 79 -8.26 -2.31 11.50
CA GLY A 79 -9.09 -2.77 10.38
C GLY A 79 -9.63 -4.20 10.53
N TRP A 80 -9.02 -5.02 11.40
CA TRP A 80 -9.37 -6.43 11.59
C TRP A 80 -10.57 -6.67 12.51
N GLU A 81 -11.12 -5.63 13.14
CA GLU A 81 -12.26 -5.79 14.06
C GLU A 81 -13.62 -5.91 13.34
N ASN A 82 -13.72 -5.64 12.02
CA ASN A 82 -15.03 -5.62 11.34
C ASN A 82 -15.22 -6.58 10.15
N GLU A 83 -14.18 -7.15 9.55
CA GLU A 83 -14.35 -8.19 8.53
C GLU A 83 -13.25 -9.26 8.67
N GLY A 84 -13.66 -10.49 8.96
CA GLY A 84 -12.78 -11.60 9.31
C GLY A 84 -11.68 -11.85 8.28
N CYS A 85 -10.55 -12.36 8.77
CA CYS A 85 -9.35 -12.75 8.03
C CYS A 85 -9.62 -13.22 6.58
N LEU A 86 -9.47 -12.31 5.60
CA LEU A 86 -9.22 -12.66 4.21
C LEU A 86 -7.71 -12.93 4.02
N PHE A 87 -7.22 -13.99 4.66
CA PHE A 87 -5.89 -14.53 4.46
C PHE A 87 -6.00 -15.87 3.72
N HIS A 88 -6.45 -15.83 2.47
CA HIS A 88 -6.55 -17.03 1.61
C HIS A 88 -5.80 -16.91 0.28
N ARG A 89 -4.80 -16.03 0.13
CA ARG A 89 -4.04 -16.02 -1.13
C ARG A 89 -2.61 -15.48 -1.05
N LEU A 90 -1.90 -15.85 0.02
CA LEU A 90 -0.45 -15.61 0.15
C LEU A 90 0.35 -16.91 0.34
N CYS A 91 -0.32 -18.07 0.20
CA CYS A 91 0.31 -19.37 0.09
C CYS A 91 -0.36 -20.12 -1.06
N ASP A 92 0.01 -19.79 -2.29
CA ASP A 92 0.14 -20.70 -3.42
C ASP A 92 1.26 -20.15 -4.31
#